data_AF-A0A090LYG1-F1
#
_entry.id   AF-A0A090LYG1-F1
#
_cell.length_a   1.000
_cell.length_b   1.000
_cell.length_c   1.000
_cell.angle_alpha   90.00
_cell.angle_beta   90.00
_cell.angle_gamma   90.00
#
_symmetry.space_group_name_H-M   'P 1'
#
loop_
_entity.id
_entity.type
_entity.pdbx_description
1 polymer ?
#
loop_
_entity_poly.entity_id
_entity_poly.type
_entity_poly.pdbx_seq_one_letter_code
_entity_poly.pdbx_strand_id
1 'polypeptide(L)'
;MRAVSARNASALFAERVTNAKSATKTNRRARVATSASAFEVARVVLAAPTMYALVSANEYVTHRYYQHAEFNKNETLKKVWCTLTGKKEAPKIGGGGHIEHHAETLDDMSLRVDDKWMKSEPAKILVGNKYRGTAFNWDVTGLMLGQMVITCVPVLSIMGYGFVAQAALITTSTLVHAAVWNSLHPAMHGLNEIPMSEGLSGAWLNRYRDSKYYDYLYLNHTGHHVMSGQCNYNVCCPLVDHMMGTYVEPENWMPKTRVPFGKEHRAFYPAGEYARNLAAKAAGKVVEEFDGQASVDEELVAA
;
A
#
# COMPACT_ATOMS: atom_id res chain seq x y z
N MET A 1 39.06 87.34 -7.23
CA MET A 1 37.73 87.08 -6.65
C MET A 1 36.81 86.47 -7.71
N ARG A 2 36.46 85.18 -7.59
CA ARG A 2 35.10 84.64 -7.82
C ARG A 2 35.08 83.19 -7.33
N ALA A 3 34.09 82.92 -6.48
CA ALA A 3 34.00 81.77 -5.59
C ALA A 3 33.62 80.48 -6.32
N VAL A 4 34.30 79.39 -5.97
CA VAL A 4 33.87 78.02 -6.30
C VAL A 4 32.80 77.62 -5.28
N SER A 5 31.59 77.34 -5.78
CA SER A 5 30.41 77.04 -4.98
C SER A 5 30.53 75.67 -4.30
N ALA A 6 30.43 75.66 -2.97
CA ALA A 6 30.54 74.50 -2.08
C ALA A 6 29.35 73.53 -2.13
N ARG A 7 28.62 73.44 -3.26
CA ARG A 7 27.40 72.61 -3.38
C ARG A 7 27.59 71.22 -4.01
N ASN A 8 28.78 70.88 -4.51
CA ASN A 8 28.98 69.60 -5.22
C ASN A 8 29.75 68.51 -4.45
N ALA A 9 30.28 68.80 -3.25
CA ALA A 9 31.03 67.80 -2.49
C ALA A 9 30.12 66.84 -1.66
N SER A 10 28.96 67.31 -1.21
CA SER A 10 28.07 66.53 -0.33
C SER A 10 27.25 65.47 -1.07
N ALA A 11 26.94 65.68 -2.36
CA ALA A 11 26.18 64.73 -3.18
C ALA A 11 27.03 63.51 -3.58
N LEU A 12 28.31 63.73 -3.92
CA LEU A 12 29.24 62.66 -4.31
C LEU A 12 29.66 61.76 -3.14
N PHE A 13 29.60 62.25 -1.89
CA PHE A 13 29.89 61.44 -0.71
C PHE A 13 28.69 60.57 -0.30
N ALA A 14 27.46 61.06 -0.49
CA ALA A 14 26.24 60.30 -0.17
C ALA A 14 26.05 59.09 -1.12
N GLU A 15 26.38 59.25 -2.40
CA GLU A 15 26.22 58.20 -3.42
C GLU A 15 27.28 57.07 -3.29
N ARG A 16 28.48 57.38 -2.78
CA ARG A 16 29.50 56.36 -2.46
C ARG A 16 29.16 55.54 -1.21
N VAL A 17 28.50 56.12 -0.23
CA VAL A 17 28.14 55.42 1.03
C VAL A 17 26.92 54.52 0.85
N THR A 18 25.99 54.85 -0.04
CA THR A 18 24.84 53.98 -0.38
C THR A 18 25.26 52.79 -1.25
N ASN A 19 26.16 52.98 -2.21
CA ASN A 19 26.65 51.88 -3.07
C ASN A 19 27.61 50.92 -2.34
N ALA A 20 28.41 51.41 -1.38
CA ALA A 20 29.26 50.53 -0.57
C ALA A 20 28.47 49.62 0.39
N LYS A 21 27.32 50.09 0.90
CA LYS A 21 26.42 49.29 1.77
C LYS A 21 25.53 48.31 0.99
N SER A 22 25.29 48.57 -0.29
CA SER A 22 24.58 47.65 -1.18
C SER A 22 25.48 46.48 -1.61
N ALA A 23 26.74 46.75 -1.99
CA ALA A 23 27.70 45.73 -2.42
C ALA A 23 28.11 44.74 -1.31
N THR A 24 28.04 45.13 -0.03
CA THR A 24 28.32 44.23 1.11
C THR A 24 27.13 43.36 1.51
N LYS A 25 25.90 43.72 1.13
CA LYS A 25 24.70 42.90 1.42
C LYS A 25 24.46 41.81 0.36
N THR A 26 24.87 42.04 -0.88
CA THR A 26 24.67 41.07 -1.98
C THR A 26 25.69 39.93 -1.95
N ASN A 27 26.88 40.14 -1.38
CA ASN A 27 27.93 39.12 -1.29
C ASN A 27 27.84 38.19 -0.07
N ARG A 28 27.00 38.47 0.94
CA ARG A 28 26.76 37.53 2.06
C ARG A 28 25.69 36.47 1.78
N ARG A 29 24.92 36.62 0.70
CA ARG A 29 23.95 35.61 0.24
C ARG A 29 24.50 34.68 -0.84
N ALA A 30 25.68 34.98 -1.38
CA ALA A 30 26.33 34.13 -2.37
C ALA A 30 27.36 33.23 -1.66
N ARG A 31 27.15 31.92 -1.77
CA ARG A 31 28.04 30.82 -1.36
C ARG A 31 28.24 30.62 0.16
N VAL A 32 27.19 30.13 0.80
CA VAL A 32 27.37 28.89 1.58
C VAL A 32 26.97 27.75 0.64
N ALA A 33 27.81 27.47 -0.35
CA ALA A 33 27.83 26.14 -0.94
C ALA A 33 28.68 25.32 0.02
N THR A 34 28.07 24.87 1.13
CA THR A 34 28.63 23.80 1.94
C THR A 34 28.77 22.62 0.99
N SER A 35 30.00 22.28 0.61
CA SER A 35 30.29 20.99 0.01
C SER A 35 29.79 19.95 1.00
N ALA A 36 28.66 19.31 0.69
CA ALA A 36 28.15 18.22 1.50
C ALA A 36 29.27 17.19 1.67
N SER A 37 29.52 16.78 2.90
CA SER A 37 30.50 15.73 3.17
C SER A 37 30.12 14.47 2.40
N ALA A 38 31.11 13.63 2.08
CA ALA A 38 30.85 12.34 1.44
C ALA A 38 29.85 11.50 2.25
N PHE A 39 29.84 11.66 3.57
CA PHE A 39 28.89 11.03 4.47
C PHE A 39 27.46 11.56 4.33
N GLU A 40 27.27 12.87 4.16
CA GLU A 40 25.94 13.45 3.89
C GLU A 40 25.40 13.02 2.53
N VAL A 41 26.25 12.98 1.51
CA VAL A 41 25.88 12.48 0.19
C VAL A 41 25.48 11.01 0.27
N ALA A 42 26.29 10.17 0.91
CA ALA A 42 25.98 8.75 1.09
C ALA A 42 24.67 8.55 1.85
N ARG A 43 24.45 9.30 2.94
CA ARG A 43 23.22 9.23 3.74
C ARG A 43 21.96 9.51 2.89
N VAL A 44 21.99 10.56 2.07
CA VAL A 44 20.85 10.95 1.22
C VAL A 44 20.61 9.92 0.13
N VAL A 45 21.67 9.45 -0.54
CA VAL A 45 21.56 8.43 -1.60
C VAL A 45 21.02 7.11 -1.06
N LEU A 46 21.45 6.71 0.14
CA LEU A 46 21.03 5.47 0.78
C LEU A 46 19.62 5.54 1.40
N ALA A 47 19.03 6.74 1.54
CA ALA A 47 17.72 6.89 2.17
C ALA A 47 16.63 6.08 1.47
N ALA A 48 16.52 6.22 0.16
CA ALA A 48 15.50 5.55 -0.64
C ALA A 48 15.63 4.01 -0.62
N PRO A 49 16.80 3.39 -0.90
CA PRO A 49 16.92 1.93 -0.82
C PRO A 49 16.74 1.41 0.61
N THR A 50 17.20 2.14 1.64
CA THR A 50 16.95 1.76 3.03
C THR A 50 15.46 1.79 3.36
N MET A 51 14.74 2.86 2.98
CA MET A 51 13.30 2.95 3.23
C MET A 51 12.52 1.90 2.46
N TYR A 52 12.90 1.59 1.22
CA TYR A 52 12.30 0.50 0.45
C TYR A 52 12.47 -0.86 1.16
N ALA A 53 13.69 -1.16 1.65
CA ALA A 53 13.94 -2.40 2.38
C ALA A 53 13.15 -2.46 3.69
N LEU A 54 13.05 -1.36 4.43
CA LEU A 54 12.28 -1.30 5.66
C LEU A 54 10.78 -1.45 5.40
N VAL A 55 10.22 -0.76 4.40
CA VAL A 55 8.80 -0.91 4.01
C VAL A 55 8.52 -2.35 3.61
N SER A 56 9.38 -2.95 2.77
CA SER A 56 9.26 -4.35 2.37
C SER A 56 9.28 -5.31 3.56
N ALA A 57 10.21 -5.13 4.51
CA ALA A 57 10.26 -5.95 5.72
C ALA A 57 9.01 -5.79 6.59
N ASN A 58 8.49 -4.56 6.72
CA ASN A 58 7.29 -4.31 7.48
C ASN A 58 6.07 -4.95 6.82
N GLU A 59 5.87 -4.76 5.51
CA GLU A 59 4.80 -5.41 4.74
C GLU A 59 4.87 -6.93 4.88
N TYR A 60 6.06 -7.52 4.73
CA TYR A 60 6.27 -8.95 4.85
C TYR A 60 5.85 -9.48 6.23
N VAL A 61 6.31 -8.82 7.30
CA VAL A 61 5.98 -9.22 8.69
C VAL A 61 4.49 -9.09 8.95
N THR A 62 3.87 -7.98 8.53
CA THR A 62 2.43 -7.76 8.70
C THR A 62 1.63 -8.79 7.92
N HIS A 63 1.97 -9.01 6.64
CA HIS A 63 1.20 -9.89 5.79
C HIS A 63 1.34 -11.35 6.25
N ARG A 64 2.55 -11.82 6.51
CA ARG A 64 2.82 -13.19 6.94
C ARG A 64 2.34 -13.48 8.36
N TYR A 65 2.81 -12.72 9.34
CA TYR A 65 2.59 -13.08 10.75
C TYR A 65 1.28 -12.56 11.32
N TYR A 66 0.78 -11.42 10.81
CA TYR A 66 -0.50 -10.85 11.26
C TYR A 66 -1.66 -11.24 10.33
N GLN A 67 -1.63 -10.87 9.05
CA GLN A 67 -2.76 -11.09 8.14
C GLN A 67 -3.00 -12.59 7.82
N HIS A 68 -1.94 -13.39 7.66
CA HIS A 68 -2.01 -14.86 7.57
C HIS A 68 -1.98 -15.57 8.93
N ALA A 69 -1.98 -14.78 10.01
CA ALA A 69 -2.01 -15.25 11.40
C ALA A 69 -0.95 -16.32 11.73
N GLU A 70 0.20 -16.32 11.03
CA GLU A 70 1.28 -17.28 11.31
C GLU A 70 1.88 -17.09 12.71
N PHE A 71 1.73 -15.91 13.32
CA PHE A 71 2.09 -15.71 14.73
C PHE A 71 1.45 -16.76 15.64
N ASN A 72 0.17 -17.11 15.41
CA ASN A 72 -0.54 -18.09 16.23
C ASN A 72 0.09 -19.49 16.17
N LYS A 73 0.76 -19.81 15.06
CA LYS A 73 1.41 -21.10 14.80
C LYS A 73 2.89 -21.09 15.22
N ASN A 74 3.47 -19.93 15.50
CA ASN A 74 4.90 -19.80 15.78
C ASN A 74 5.16 -19.76 17.30
N GLU A 75 5.52 -20.91 17.87
CA GLU A 75 5.80 -21.03 19.31
C GLU A 75 6.95 -20.14 19.78
N THR A 76 7.96 -19.92 18.94
CA THR A 76 9.11 -19.07 19.30
C THR A 76 8.67 -17.62 19.43
N LEU A 77 7.90 -17.08 18.47
CA LEU A 77 7.40 -15.71 18.53
C LEU A 77 6.44 -15.52 19.72
N LYS A 78 5.59 -16.50 20.00
CA LYS A 78 4.70 -16.47 21.18
C LYS A 78 5.49 -16.45 22.49
N LYS A 79 6.57 -17.24 22.60
CA LYS A 79 7.46 -17.23 23.77
C LYS A 79 8.15 -15.88 23.94
N VAL A 80 8.71 -15.32 22.86
CA VAL A 80 9.34 -13.98 22.90
C VAL A 80 8.34 -12.93 23.37
N TRP A 81 7.10 -12.96 22.85
CA TRP A 81 6.03 -12.07 23.30
C TRP A 81 5.74 -12.22 24.80
N CYS A 82 5.56 -13.45 25.29
CA CYS A 82 5.31 -13.72 26.71
C CYS A 82 6.47 -13.24 27.59
N THR A 83 7.72 -13.45 27.15
CA THR A 83 8.91 -12.96 27.87
C THR A 83 8.94 -11.44 27.95
N LEU A 84 8.67 -10.74 26.84
CA LEU A 84 8.71 -9.27 26.80
C LEU A 84 7.55 -8.61 27.54
N THR A 85 6.38 -9.26 27.59
CA THR A 85 5.16 -8.68 28.18
C THR A 85 4.85 -9.20 29.59
N GLY A 86 5.56 -10.23 30.05
CA GLY A 86 5.27 -10.92 31.31
C GLY A 86 3.94 -11.71 31.31
N LYS A 87 3.26 -11.81 30.15
CA LYS A 87 2.01 -12.58 30.04
C LYS A 87 2.30 -14.08 29.98
N LYS A 88 1.40 -14.88 30.54
CA LYS A 88 1.48 -16.35 30.51
C LYS A 88 1.20 -16.93 29.12
N GLU A 89 0.32 -16.26 28.37
CA GLU A 89 -0.11 -16.69 27.05
C GLU A 89 -0.07 -15.52 26.07
N ALA A 90 0.36 -15.81 24.85
CA ALA A 90 0.35 -14.85 23.75
C ALA A 90 -1.08 -14.67 23.23
N PRO A 91 -1.46 -13.46 22.77
CA PRO A 91 -2.79 -13.22 22.23
C PRO A 91 -3.02 -14.05 20.97
N LYS A 92 -4.26 -14.49 20.76
CA LYS A 92 -4.68 -15.00 19.45
C LYS A 92 -4.93 -13.82 18.52
N ILE A 93 -4.19 -13.78 17.41
CA ILE A 93 -4.27 -12.72 16.42
C ILE A 93 -5.19 -13.18 15.29
N GLY A 94 -6.21 -12.39 14.94
CA GLY A 94 -7.03 -12.61 13.75
C GLY A 94 -6.37 -12.02 12.50
N GLY A 95 -6.73 -12.53 11.31
CA GLY A 95 -6.20 -12.05 10.03
C GLY A 95 -6.83 -10.75 9.50
N GLY A 96 -7.71 -10.10 10.27
CA GLY A 96 -8.35 -8.84 9.87
C GLY A 96 -9.25 -8.93 8.62
N GLY A 97 -9.80 -10.11 8.32
CA GLY A 97 -10.54 -10.37 7.08
C GLY A 97 -9.67 -10.88 5.92
N HIS A 98 -8.35 -10.90 6.07
CA HIS A 98 -7.45 -11.29 4.98
C HIS A 98 -7.48 -12.79 4.68
N ILE A 99 -7.62 -13.65 5.68
CA ILE A 99 -7.77 -15.10 5.49
C ILE A 99 -9.09 -15.40 4.75
N GLU A 100 -10.15 -14.67 5.11
CA GLU A 100 -11.45 -14.78 4.48
C GLU A 100 -11.43 -14.26 3.04
N HIS A 101 -10.65 -13.20 2.77
CA HIS A 101 -10.37 -12.71 1.41
C HIS A 101 -9.71 -13.79 0.54
N HIS A 102 -8.71 -14.49 1.07
CA HIS A 102 -8.10 -15.64 0.39
C HIS A 102 -9.10 -16.74 0.06
N ALA A 103 -9.99 -17.05 0.99
CA ALA A 103 -11.03 -18.05 0.77
C ALA A 103 -12.08 -17.59 -0.26
N GLU A 104 -12.34 -16.28 -0.35
CA GLU A 104 -13.23 -15.68 -1.35
C GLU A 104 -12.65 -15.67 -2.76
N THR A 105 -11.34 -15.50 -2.87
CA THR A 105 -10.67 -15.24 -4.13
C THR A 105 -10.56 -16.53 -4.96
N LEU A 106 -10.84 -16.43 -6.25
CA LEU A 106 -10.62 -17.50 -7.24
C LEU A 106 -9.23 -17.35 -7.86
N ASP A 107 -8.73 -18.41 -8.52
CA ASP A 107 -7.36 -18.41 -9.07
C ASP A 107 -7.14 -17.37 -10.19
N ASP A 108 -8.21 -16.84 -10.79
CA ASP A 108 -8.20 -15.74 -11.75
C ASP A 108 -8.23 -14.34 -11.10
N MET A 109 -8.13 -14.31 -9.76
CA MET A 109 -8.22 -13.14 -8.87
C MET A 109 -9.61 -12.52 -8.73
N SER A 110 -10.66 -13.06 -9.36
CA SER A 110 -12.03 -12.61 -9.13
C SER A 110 -12.53 -13.03 -7.74
N LEU A 111 -13.54 -12.33 -7.22
CA LEU A 111 -14.17 -12.65 -5.94
C LEU A 111 -15.45 -13.45 -6.16
N ARG A 112 -15.64 -14.49 -5.34
CA ARG A 112 -16.87 -15.31 -5.38
C ARG A 112 -18.11 -14.47 -5.12
N VAL A 113 -19.09 -14.64 -5.99
CA VAL A 113 -20.44 -14.10 -5.81
C VAL A 113 -21.49 -15.19 -5.68
N ASP A 114 -21.15 -16.47 -5.71
CA ASP A 114 -22.11 -17.57 -5.70
C ASP A 114 -22.85 -17.71 -4.35
N ASP A 115 -24.07 -18.26 -4.37
CA ASP A 115 -24.92 -18.36 -3.17
C ASP A 115 -24.35 -19.23 -2.06
N LYS A 116 -23.61 -20.28 -2.44
CA LYS A 116 -22.99 -21.18 -1.48
C LYS A 116 -21.90 -20.43 -0.70
N TRP A 117 -21.08 -19.64 -1.38
CA TRP A 117 -20.10 -18.77 -0.76
C TRP A 117 -20.74 -17.71 0.13
N MET A 118 -21.73 -16.95 -0.38
CA MET A 118 -22.35 -15.85 0.36
C MET A 118 -23.03 -16.28 1.67
N LYS A 119 -23.38 -17.56 1.82
CA LYS A 119 -23.95 -18.14 3.05
C LYS A 119 -22.90 -18.70 4.02
N SER A 120 -21.63 -18.79 3.61
CA SER A 120 -20.55 -19.38 4.41
C SER A 120 -20.09 -18.47 5.56
N GLU A 121 -19.54 -19.05 6.62
CA GLU A 121 -18.99 -18.29 7.76
C GLU A 121 -17.88 -17.30 7.37
N PRO A 122 -16.89 -17.65 6.53
CA PRO A 122 -15.88 -16.69 6.07
C PRO A 122 -16.48 -15.48 5.34
N ALA A 123 -17.50 -15.70 4.49
CA ALA A 123 -18.15 -14.61 3.79
C ALA A 123 -18.83 -13.63 4.76
N LYS A 124 -19.44 -14.13 5.84
CA LYS A 124 -20.09 -13.31 6.88
C LYS A 124 -19.13 -12.39 7.60
N ILE A 125 -17.88 -12.80 7.84
CA ILE A 125 -16.83 -11.95 8.44
C ILE A 125 -16.53 -10.73 7.56
N LEU A 126 -16.70 -10.87 6.25
CA LEU A 126 -16.48 -9.81 5.27
C LEU A 126 -17.74 -8.99 4.96
N VAL A 127 -18.91 -9.37 5.50
CA VAL A 127 -20.16 -8.60 5.34
C VAL A 127 -20.03 -7.30 6.13
N GLY A 128 -19.88 -6.19 5.40
CA GLY A 128 -19.62 -4.86 5.97
C GLY A 128 -18.22 -4.32 5.64
N ASN A 129 -17.28 -5.18 5.25
CA ASN A 129 -16.01 -4.73 4.67
C ASN A 129 -16.20 -4.49 3.16
N LYS A 130 -16.45 -3.22 2.79
CA LYS A 130 -16.65 -2.78 1.41
C LYS A 130 -15.55 -3.26 0.44
N TYR A 131 -14.32 -3.38 0.93
CA TYR A 131 -13.18 -3.81 0.13
C TYR A 131 -12.72 -5.22 0.44
N ARG A 132 -13.56 -6.01 1.15
CA ARG A 132 -13.37 -7.45 1.32
C ARG A 132 -11.98 -7.85 1.84
N GLY A 133 -11.35 -7.01 2.67
CA GLY A 133 -10.01 -7.27 3.23
C GLY A 133 -8.82 -6.86 2.34
N THR A 134 -9.06 -6.14 1.25
CA THR A 134 -8.01 -5.73 0.28
C THR A 134 -7.51 -4.31 0.44
N ALA A 135 -8.22 -3.44 1.16
CA ALA A 135 -7.87 -2.01 1.24
C ALA A 135 -6.85 -1.70 2.34
N PHE A 136 -5.96 -0.76 2.03
CA PHE A 136 -5.11 -0.06 2.99
C PHE A 136 -5.82 1.21 3.46
N ASN A 137 -6.86 1.02 4.28
CA ASN A 137 -7.66 2.12 4.83
C ASN A 137 -6.86 2.96 5.85
N TRP A 138 -7.45 4.03 6.39
CA TRP A 138 -6.77 4.87 7.37
C TRP A 138 -6.37 4.13 8.66
N ASP A 139 -7.15 3.15 9.10
CA ASP A 139 -6.82 2.33 10.27
C ASP A 139 -5.57 1.48 10.02
N VAL A 140 -5.53 0.77 8.88
CA VAL A 140 -4.36 0.00 8.45
C VAL A 140 -3.15 0.91 8.22
N THR A 141 -3.37 2.11 7.70
CA THR A 141 -2.31 3.13 7.55
C THR A 141 -1.73 3.54 8.90
N GLY A 142 -2.58 3.80 9.90
CA GLY A 142 -2.15 4.11 11.26
C GLY A 142 -1.38 2.97 11.91
N LEU A 143 -1.83 1.73 11.73
CA LEU A 143 -1.14 0.54 12.22
C LEU A 143 0.25 0.39 11.59
N MET A 144 0.35 0.48 10.27
CA MET A 144 1.63 0.42 9.56
C MET A 144 2.55 1.57 9.97
N LEU A 145 2.02 2.79 10.17
CA LEU A 145 2.82 3.92 10.64
C LEU A 145 3.43 3.64 12.01
N GLY A 146 2.63 3.11 12.95
CA GLY A 146 3.12 2.72 14.28
C GLY A 146 4.20 1.63 14.20
N GLN A 147 4.00 0.62 13.36
CA GLN A 147 4.98 -0.43 13.11
C GLN A 147 6.29 0.11 12.52
N MET A 148 6.18 1.01 11.53
CA MET A 148 7.32 1.66 10.89
C MET A 148 8.11 2.52 11.86
N VAL A 149 7.49 3.19 12.83
CA VAL A 149 8.21 3.93 13.88
C VAL A 149 9.13 2.99 14.66
N ILE A 150 8.63 1.84 15.09
CA ILE A 150 9.40 0.87 15.89
C ILE A 150 10.58 0.32 15.09
N THR A 151 10.38 0.00 13.82
CA THR A 151 11.39 -0.67 12.98
C THR A 151 12.37 0.29 12.30
N CYS A 152 11.94 1.50 11.94
CA CYS A 152 12.74 2.44 11.15
C CYS A 152 13.56 3.40 12.02
N VAL A 153 13.05 3.85 13.17
CA VAL A 153 13.76 4.83 14.03
C VAL A 153 15.16 4.36 14.41
N PRO A 154 15.39 3.10 14.84
CA PRO A 154 16.75 2.64 15.16
C PRO A 154 17.69 2.72 13.96
N VAL A 155 17.24 2.27 12.80
CA VAL A 155 18.05 2.25 11.57
C VAL A 155 18.37 3.67 11.09
N LEU A 156 17.38 4.55 11.04
CA LEU A 156 17.57 5.93 10.62
C LEU A 156 18.43 6.73 11.61
N SER A 157 18.35 6.42 12.90
CA SER A 157 19.22 7.00 13.93
C SER A 157 20.68 6.58 13.73
N ILE A 158 20.94 5.30 13.41
CA ILE A 158 22.29 4.81 13.06
C ILE A 158 22.82 5.51 11.81
N MET A 159 21.97 5.77 10.81
CA MET A 159 22.34 6.56 9.63
C MET A 159 22.57 8.05 9.92
N GLY A 160 22.26 8.52 11.13
CA GLY A 160 22.47 9.90 11.57
C GLY A 160 21.37 10.89 11.14
N TYR A 161 20.16 10.41 10.88
CA TYR A 161 19.01 11.29 10.65
C TYR A 161 18.49 11.89 11.96
N GLY A 162 18.20 13.19 11.98
CA GLY A 162 17.50 13.83 13.09
C GLY A 162 16.00 13.51 13.09
N PHE A 163 15.34 13.71 14.24
CA PHE A 163 13.94 13.33 14.46
C PHE A 163 12.96 13.81 13.38
N VAL A 164 13.05 15.07 12.94
CA VAL A 164 12.17 15.61 11.89
C VAL A 164 12.34 14.88 10.57
N ALA A 165 13.58 14.57 10.18
CA ALA A 165 13.85 13.83 8.95
C ALA A 165 13.38 12.38 9.06
N GLN A 166 13.52 11.75 10.22
CA GLN A 166 12.99 10.40 10.47
C GLN A 166 11.46 10.38 10.33
N ALA A 167 10.76 11.30 11.00
CA ALA A 167 9.31 11.41 10.93
C ALA A 167 8.83 11.66 9.48
N ALA A 168 9.53 12.51 8.72
CA ALA A 168 9.23 12.77 7.32
C ALA A 168 9.43 11.52 6.45
N LEU A 169 10.56 10.82 6.58
CA LEU A 169 10.86 9.60 5.81
C LEU A 169 9.86 8.50 6.10
N ILE A 170 9.57 8.25 7.38
CA ILE A 170 8.62 7.22 7.81
C ILE A 170 7.23 7.54 7.28
N THR A 171 6.70 8.74 7.56
CA THR A 171 5.36 9.14 7.14
C THR A 171 5.22 9.10 5.62
N THR A 172 6.18 9.68 4.89
CA THR A 172 6.13 9.70 3.43
C THR A 172 6.20 8.31 2.84
N SER A 173 7.06 7.44 3.36
CA SER A 173 7.19 6.06 2.85
C SER A 173 5.93 5.25 3.13
N THR A 174 5.33 5.38 4.31
CA THR A 174 4.05 4.73 4.64
C THR A 174 2.92 5.21 3.73
N LEU A 175 2.82 6.52 3.48
CA LEU A 175 1.81 7.07 2.58
C LEU A 175 2.05 6.60 1.14
N VAL A 176 3.28 6.64 0.62
CA VAL A 176 3.58 6.13 -0.72
C VAL A 176 3.20 4.65 -0.83
N HIS A 177 3.54 3.84 0.17
CA HIS A 177 3.15 2.43 0.21
C HIS A 177 1.63 2.24 0.20
N ALA A 178 0.89 2.99 1.04
CA ALA A 178 -0.58 2.95 1.07
C ALA A 178 -1.21 3.33 -0.28
N ALA A 179 -0.67 4.35 -0.96
CA ALA A 179 -1.13 4.75 -2.29
C ALA A 179 -0.89 3.66 -3.34
N VAL A 180 0.32 3.06 -3.34
CA VAL A 180 0.67 1.96 -4.25
C VAL A 180 -0.26 0.78 -3.99
N TRP A 181 -0.43 0.35 -2.74
CA TRP A 181 -1.34 -0.73 -2.36
C TRP A 181 -2.77 -0.46 -2.83
N ASN A 182 -3.32 0.71 -2.52
CA ASN A 182 -4.70 1.06 -2.88
C ASN A 182 -4.91 1.26 -4.39
N SER A 183 -3.84 1.53 -5.15
CA SER A 183 -3.89 1.53 -6.62
C SER A 183 -3.83 0.13 -7.24
N LEU A 184 -3.46 -0.88 -6.46
CA LEU A 184 -3.15 -2.22 -6.93
C LEU A 184 -4.15 -3.26 -6.41
N HIS A 185 -4.08 -3.56 -5.11
CA HIS A 185 -4.66 -4.77 -4.53
C HIS A 185 -6.20 -4.83 -4.66
N PRO A 186 -6.99 -3.80 -4.29
CA PRO A 186 -8.43 -3.82 -4.55
C PRO A 186 -8.77 -4.02 -6.04
N ALA A 187 -8.02 -3.34 -6.92
CA ALA A 187 -8.27 -3.40 -8.35
C ALA A 187 -7.92 -4.77 -8.96
N MET A 188 -6.90 -5.49 -8.47
CA MET A 188 -6.60 -6.88 -8.86
C MET A 188 -7.82 -7.78 -8.68
N HIS A 189 -8.62 -7.53 -7.64
CA HIS A 189 -9.83 -8.25 -7.29
C HIS A 189 -11.12 -7.66 -7.86
N GLY A 190 -11.01 -6.68 -8.76
CA GLY A 190 -12.16 -6.05 -9.42
C GLY A 190 -13.01 -5.19 -8.48
N LEU A 191 -12.46 -4.76 -7.34
CA LEU A 191 -13.11 -3.82 -6.44
C LEU A 191 -12.94 -2.37 -6.94
N ASN A 192 -13.71 -1.46 -6.36
CA ASN A 192 -13.63 -0.03 -6.68
C ASN A 192 -12.41 0.62 -6.02
N GLU A 193 -12.01 1.77 -6.59
CA GLU A 193 -10.97 2.62 -6.03
C GLU A 193 -11.30 3.09 -4.61
N ILE A 194 -10.25 3.27 -3.79
CA ILE A 194 -10.38 3.79 -2.43
C ILE A 194 -10.45 5.34 -2.48
N PRO A 195 -11.55 5.96 -1.98
CA PRO A 195 -11.62 7.41 -1.86
C PRO A 195 -10.80 7.90 -0.66
N MET A 196 -10.37 9.16 -0.72
CA MET A 196 -9.55 9.79 0.34
C MET A 196 -10.20 9.74 1.73
N SER A 197 -11.54 9.73 1.81
CA SER A 197 -12.28 9.64 3.08
C SER A 197 -12.11 8.31 3.79
N GLU A 198 -11.74 7.24 3.08
CA GLU A 198 -11.65 5.88 3.63
C GLU A 198 -10.18 5.40 3.72
N GLY A 199 -9.31 5.90 2.86
CA GLY A 199 -7.87 5.63 2.88
C GLY A 199 -7.14 6.51 1.88
N LEU A 200 -5.80 6.45 1.85
CA LEU A 200 -5.04 7.23 0.88
C LEU A 200 -5.35 6.76 -0.55
N SER A 201 -5.90 7.67 -1.37
CA SER A 201 -6.29 7.31 -2.73
C SER A 201 -5.06 7.06 -3.63
N GLY A 202 -5.05 5.89 -4.28
CA GLY A 202 -4.04 5.51 -5.26
C GLY A 202 -4.35 5.95 -6.69
N ALA A 203 -5.46 6.66 -6.95
CA ALA A 203 -6.00 6.87 -8.29
C ALA A 203 -4.99 7.48 -9.30
N TRP A 204 -4.09 8.36 -8.84
CA TRP A 204 -3.06 8.97 -9.68
C TRP A 204 -1.96 8.00 -10.14
N LEU A 205 -1.85 6.83 -9.50
CA LEU A 205 -0.98 5.73 -9.87
C LEU A 205 -1.63 4.76 -10.86
N ASN A 206 -2.95 4.86 -11.12
CA ASN A 206 -3.66 3.90 -11.97
C ASN A 206 -3.11 3.85 -13.40
N ARG A 207 -2.52 4.95 -13.89
CA ARG A 207 -1.79 5.01 -15.18
C ARG A 207 -0.60 4.05 -15.28
N TYR A 208 -0.13 3.50 -14.17
CA TYR A 208 0.95 2.52 -14.15
C TYR A 208 0.46 1.08 -14.19
N ARG A 209 -0.86 0.83 -14.18
CA ARG A 209 -1.44 -0.53 -14.26
C ARG A 209 -1.08 -1.28 -15.54
N ASP A 210 -0.78 -0.54 -16.61
CA ASP A 210 -0.31 -1.12 -17.89
C ASP A 210 1.22 -1.26 -17.95
N SER A 211 1.92 -1.02 -16.84
CA SER A 211 3.38 -1.13 -16.78
C SER A 211 3.83 -2.55 -16.44
N LYS A 212 5.01 -2.93 -16.95
CA LYS A 212 5.63 -4.23 -16.65
C LYS A 212 5.87 -4.46 -15.16
N TYR A 213 6.08 -3.40 -14.40
CA TYR A 213 6.23 -3.53 -12.95
C TYR A 213 4.90 -3.87 -12.27
N TYR A 214 3.79 -3.25 -12.69
CA TYR A 214 2.46 -3.58 -12.16
C TYR A 214 2.02 -4.99 -12.61
N ASP A 215 2.29 -5.37 -13.86
CA ASP A 215 2.11 -6.76 -14.33
C ASP A 215 2.85 -7.75 -13.43
N TYR A 216 4.11 -7.46 -13.09
CA TYR A 216 4.89 -8.28 -12.17
C TYR A 216 4.24 -8.38 -10.79
N LEU A 217 3.81 -7.27 -10.20
CA LEU A 217 3.14 -7.28 -8.89
C LEU A 217 1.81 -8.04 -8.92
N TYR A 218 1.05 -7.93 -10.02
CA TYR A 218 -0.17 -8.70 -10.25
C TYR A 218 0.12 -10.20 -10.27
N LEU A 219 1.11 -10.64 -11.05
CA LEU A 219 1.50 -12.05 -11.13
C LEU A 219 2.06 -12.57 -9.80
N ASN A 220 2.87 -11.75 -9.11
CA ASN A 220 3.40 -12.09 -7.79
C ASN A 220 2.28 -12.36 -6.78
N HIS A 221 1.29 -11.45 -6.71
CA HIS A 221 0.14 -11.57 -5.82
C HIS A 221 -0.85 -12.67 -6.27
N THR A 222 -0.96 -12.94 -7.56
CA THR A 222 -1.72 -14.10 -8.05
C THR A 222 -1.09 -15.40 -7.55
N GLY A 223 0.24 -15.52 -7.63
CA GLY A 223 0.97 -16.64 -7.07
C GLY A 223 0.72 -16.81 -5.56
N HIS A 224 0.65 -15.71 -4.81
CA HIS A 224 0.29 -15.70 -3.40
C HIS A 224 -1.09 -16.36 -3.15
N HIS A 225 -2.11 -15.98 -3.92
CA HIS A 225 -3.45 -16.58 -3.82
C HIS A 225 -3.51 -18.05 -4.24
N VAL A 226 -2.92 -18.39 -5.39
CA VAL A 226 -2.88 -19.78 -5.89
C VAL A 226 -2.18 -20.72 -4.89
N MET A 227 -1.15 -20.21 -4.23
CA MET A 227 -0.39 -20.93 -3.21
C MET A 227 -0.99 -20.81 -1.81
N SER A 228 -2.27 -20.43 -1.69
CA SER A 228 -3.02 -20.37 -0.42
C SER A 228 -2.38 -19.48 0.65
N GLY A 229 -1.74 -18.39 0.23
CA GLY A 229 -1.17 -17.39 1.13
C GLY A 229 0.14 -17.79 1.80
N GLN A 230 0.85 -18.80 1.30
CA GLN A 230 2.05 -19.37 1.96
C GLN A 230 3.39 -18.88 1.41
N CYS A 231 3.36 -18.01 0.40
CA CYS A 231 4.53 -17.45 -0.27
C CYS A 231 4.16 -16.09 -0.90
N ASN A 232 5.12 -15.33 -1.43
CA ASN A 232 4.88 -14.04 -2.09
C ASN A 232 4.11 -13.05 -1.19
N TYR A 233 4.52 -12.88 0.06
CA TYR A 233 3.85 -12.03 1.05
C TYR A 233 4.01 -10.53 0.80
N ASN A 234 4.95 -10.09 -0.02
CA ASN A 234 5.08 -8.69 -0.38
C ASN A 234 4.26 -8.40 -1.64
N VAL A 235 3.19 -7.64 -1.49
CA VAL A 235 2.29 -7.24 -2.59
C VAL A 235 2.84 -6.03 -3.35
N CYS A 236 3.42 -5.06 -2.65
CA CYS A 236 3.89 -3.79 -3.25
C CYS A 236 5.41 -3.70 -3.34
N CYS A 237 6.13 -4.26 -2.37
CA CYS A 237 7.58 -4.15 -2.24
C CYS A 237 8.21 -5.55 -2.10
N PRO A 238 8.40 -6.31 -3.20
CA PRO A 238 8.68 -7.75 -3.21
C PRO A 238 9.99 -8.21 -2.54
N LEU A 239 10.88 -7.29 -2.13
CA LEU A 239 12.26 -7.60 -1.76
C LEU A 239 12.42 -8.70 -0.70
N VAL A 240 11.67 -8.62 0.41
CA VAL A 240 11.90 -9.53 1.55
C VAL A 240 11.47 -10.96 1.25
N ASP A 241 10.51 -11.18 0.35
CA ASP A 241 10.24 -12.54 -0.15
C ASP A 241 11.46 -13.19 -0.79
N HIS A 242 12.21 -12.45 -1.60
CA HIS A 242 13.46 -12.94 -2.20
C HIS A 242 14.53 -13.23 -1.15
N MET A 243 14.65 -12.35 -0.15
CA MET A 243 15.62 -12.52 0.93
C MET A 243 15.30 -13.73 1.83
N MET A 244 14.02 -14.01 2.05
CA MET A 244 13.55 -15.07 2.95
C MET A 244 13.28 -16.39 2.23
N GLY A 245 13.46 -16.44 0.90
CA GLY A 245 13.19 -17.63 0.10
C GLY A 245 11.69 -17.98 0.03
N THR A 246 10.81 -17.01 0.24
CA THR A 246 9.37 -17.16 0.10
C THR A 246 8.85 -16.60 -1.21
N TYR A 247 9.72 -16.10 -2.09
CA TYR A 247 9.36 -15.79 -3.46
C TYR A 247 9.21 -17.08 -4.28
N VAL A 248 8.10 -17.20 -5.01
CA VAL A 248 7.79 -18.31 -5.91
C VAL A 248 7.45 -17.73 -7.27
N GLU A 249 8.24 -18.11 -8.26
CA GLU A 249 8.11 -17.68 -9.64
C GLU A 249 6.86 -18.24 -10.34
N PRO A 250 6.31 -17.52 -11.34
CA PRO A 250 5.18 -17.97 -12.15
C PRO A 250 5.27 -19.40 -12.67
N GLU A 251 6.43 -19.81 -13.16
CA GLU A 251 6.69 -21.14 -13.70
C GLU A 251 6.40 -22.26 -12.70
N ASN A 252 6.49 -21.95 -11.40
CA ASN A 252 6.31 -22.91 -10.31
C ASN A 252 4.89 -22.91 -9.72
N TRP A 253 4.16 -21.79 -9.76
CA TRP A 253 2.80 -21.71 -9.21
C TRP A 253 1.71 -21.80 -10.28
N MET A 254 1.93 -21.33 -11.51
CA MET A 254 0.93 -21.38 -12.58
C MET A 254 0.43 -22.81 -12.89
N PRO A 255 1.26 -23.87 -12.86
CA PRO A 255 0.77 -25.24 -13.07
C PRO A 255 -0.20 -25.73 -11.98
N LYS A 256 -0.29 -25.03 -10.84
CA LYS A 256 -1.11 -25.39 -9.69
C LYS A 256 -2.47 -24.69 -9.68
N THR A 257 -2.75 -23.83 -10.65
CA THR A 257 -4.07 -23.21 -10.81
C THR A 257 -5.13 -24.29 -11.09
N ARG A 258 -6.24 -24.26 -10.37
CA ARG A 258 -7.40 -25.14 -10.54
C ARG A 258 -8.13 -24.88 -11.86
N VAL A 259 -8.06 -23.64 -12.36
CA VAL A 259 -8.52 -23.25 -13.69
C VAL A 259 -7.30 -22.77 -14.48
N PRO A 260 -7.03 -23.28 -15.71
CA PRO A 260 -5.83 -22.91 -16.44
C PRO A 260 -5.74 -21.40 -16.68
N PHE A 261 -4.66 -20.79 -16.22
CA PHE A 261 -4.35 -19.38 -16.47
C PHE A 261 -4.40 -19.08 -17.97
N GLY A 262 -5.21 -18.10 -18.38
CA GLY A 262 -5.36 -17.71 -19.79
C GLY A 262 -6.47 -18.41 -20.59
N LYS A 263 -7.25 -19.34 -20.01
CA LYS A 263 -8.49 -19.82 -20.64
C LYS A 263 -9.70 -18.91 -20.43
N GLU A 264 -9.59 -17.99 -19.47
CA GLU A 264 -10.49 -16.87 -19.28
C GLU A 264 -9.64 -15.60 -19.40
N HIS A 265 -9.80 -14.82 -20.46
CA HIS A 265 -9.13 -13.53 -20.57
C HIS A 265 -9.82 -12.54 -19.63
N ARG A 266 -9.53 -12.63 -18.34
CA ARG A 266 -9.86 -11.59 -17.37
C ARG A 266 -8.84 -10.46 -17.53
N ALA A 267 -9.34 -9.25 -17.74
CA ALA A 267 -8.49 -8.07 -17.84
C ALA A 267 -7.72 -7.84 -16.52
N PHE A 268 -6.50 -7.31 -16.62
CA PHE A 268 -5.78 -6.87 -15.42
C PHE A 268 -6.48 -5.65 -14.84
N TYR A 269 -6.63 -5.62 -13.52
CA TYR A 269 -7.24 -4.52 -12.77
C TYR A 269 -8.68 -4.11 -13.20
N PRO A 270 -9.66 -5.02 -13.24
CA PRO A 270 -11.01 -4.74 -13.75
C PRO A 270 -11.88 -4.01 -12.72
N ALA A 271 -11.55 -2.76 -12.40
CA ALA A 271 -12.22 -1.99 -11.35
C ALA A 271 -13.76 -2.03 -11.45
N GLY A 272 -14.40 -2.29 -10.32
CA GLY A 272 -15.85 -2.39 -10.18
C GLY A 272 -16.50 -3.65 -10.77
N GLU A 273 -15.73 -4.61 -11.30
CA GLU A 273 -16.23 -5.90 -11.76
C GLU A 273 -17.04 -6.64 -10.68
N TYR A 274 -16.55 -6.65 -9.44
CA TYR A 274 -17.24 -7.34 -8.36
C TYR A 274 -18.66 -6.80 -8.14
N ALA A 275 -18.82 -5.47 -8.16
CA ALA A 275 -20.13 -4.84 -8.05
C ALA A 275 -21.03 -5.15 -9.25
N ARG A 276 -20.48 -5.21 -10.47
CA ARG A 276 -21.21 -5.61 -11.68
C ARG A 276 -21.68 -7.07 -11.58
N ASN A 277 -20.84 -7.98 -11.12
CA ASN A 277 -21.16 -9.40 -10.97
C ASN A 277 -22.25 -9.63 -9.90
N LEU A 278 -22.20 -8.90 -8.78
CA LEU A 278 -23.26 -8.92 -7.77
C LEU A 278 -24.60 -8.42 -8.33
N ALA A 279 -24.58 -7.30 -9.09
CA ALA A 279 -25.77 -6.74 -9.69
C ALA A 279 -26.39 -7.67 -10.75
N ALA A 280 -25.56 -8.27 -11.61
CA ALA A 280 -26.01 -9.24 -12.61
C ALA A 280 -26.66 -10.47 -11.97
N LYS A 281 -26.08 -10.98 -10.89
CA LYS A 281 -26.68 -12.09 -10.12
C LYS A 281 -28.02 -11.70 -9.48
N ALA A 282 -28.11 -10.51 -8.89
CA ALA A 282 -29.35 -10.04 -8.30
C ALA A 282 -30.45 -9.91 -9.38
N ALA A 283 -30.12 -9.38 -10.56
CA ALA A 283 -31.03 -9.30 -11.69
C ALA A 283 -31.48 -10.68 -12.19
N GLY A 284 -30.55 -11.64 -12.33
CA GLY A 284 -30.87 -13.01 -12.74
C GLY A 284 -31.84 -13.72 -11.79
N LYS A 285 -31.69 -13.52 -10.47
CA LYS A 285 -32.65 -14.02 -9.47
C LYS A 285 -34.03 -13.39 -9.59
N VAL A 286 -34.09 -12.08 -9.86
CA VAL A 286 -35.37 -11.38 -10.06
C VAL A 286 -36.09 -11.95 -11.28
N VAL A 287 -35.37 -12.26 -12.37
CA VAL A 287 -35.95 -12.90 -13.55
C VAL A 287 -36.46 -14.30 -13.23
N GLU A 288 -35.67 -15.14 -12.53
CA GLU A 288 -36.12 -16.48 -12.11
C GLU A 288 -37.34 -16.44 -11.16
N GLU A 289 -37.41 -15.46 -10.25
CA GLU A 289 -38.57 -15.28 -9.36
C GLU A 289 -39.81 -14.76 -10.11
N PHE A 290 -39.65 -13.88 -11.10
CA PHE A 290 -40.74 -13.41 -11.95
C PHE A 290 -41.27 -14.51 -12.87
N ASP A 291 -40.38 -15.29 -13.51
CA ASP A 291 -40.78 -16.42 -14.36
C ASP A 291 -41.41 -17.54 -13.53
N GLY A 292 -40.91 -17.76 -12.30
CA GLY A 292 -41.51 -18.69 -11.34
C GLY A 292 -42.89 -18.23 -10.87
N GLN A 293 -43.12 -16.95 -10.61
CA GLN A 293 -44.45 -16.42 -10.26
C GLN A 293 -45.42 -16.45 -11.44
N ALA A 294 -44.97 -16.16 -12.67
CA ALA A 294 -45.79 -16.27 -13.87
C ALA A 294 -46.30 -17.71 -14.10
N SER A 295 -45.49 -18.73 -13.78
CA SER A 295 -45.91 -20.14 -13.85
C SER A 295 -46.91 -20.57 -12.76
N VAL A 296 -46.93 -19.88 -11.61
CA VAL A 296 -47.87 -20.18 -10.51
C VAL A 296 -49.22 -19.49 -10.73
N ASP A 297 -49.22 -18.32 -11.37
CA ASP A 297 -50.45 -17.61 -11.73
C ASP A 297 -51.21 -18.29 -12.90
N GLU A 298 -50.53 -18.99 -13.82
CA GLU A 298 -51.20 -19.83 -14.83
C GLU A 298 -51.88 -21.08 -14.24
N GLU A 299 -51.35 -21.65 -13.15
CA GLU A 299 -51.93 -22.81 -12.48
C GLU A 299 -53.14 -22.44 -11.60
N LEU A 300 -53.25 -21.18 -11.17
CA LEU A 300 -54.35 -20.65 -10.36
C LEU A 300 -55.53 -20.08 -11.17
N VAL A 301 -55.34 -19.83 -12.48
CA VAL A 301 -56.41 -19.41 -13.41
C VAL A 301 -57.05 -20.61 -14.12
N ALA A 302 -56.48 -21.82 -13.96
CA ALA A 302 -56.98 -23.06 -14.55
C ALA A 302 -57.84 -23.94 -13.61
N ALA A 303 -58.22 -23.43 -12.42
CA ALA A 303 -59.09 -24.11 -11.45
C ALA A 303 -60.46 -23.41 -11.33
#